data_AF-F8PLL6-F1
#
_entry.id   AF-F8PLL6-F1
#
_cell.length_a   1.000
_cell.length_b   1.000
_cell.length_c   1.000
_cell.angle_alpha   90.00
_cell.angle_beta   90.00
_cell.angle_gamma   90.00
#
_symmetry.space_group_name_H-M   'P 1'
#
loop_
_entity.id
_entity.type
_entity.pdbx_description
1 polymer ?
#
loop_
_entity_poly.entity_id
_entity_poly.type
_entity_poly.pdbx_seq_one_letter_code
_entity_poly.pdbx_strand_id
1 'polypeptide(L)' 'YIAQYPTHNNTTLGYLSDALKTFHQNKAIFVTLGVRENINIPKFHSLLHYVNSICWFGATNNYNTEMFERFYIDMAKDT' A
#
# COMPACT_ATOMS: atom_id res chain seq x y z
N TYR A 1 5.87 1.58 -4.95
CA TYR A 1 7.09 2.41 -5.02
C TYR A 1 7.15 3.46 -3.91
N ILE A 2 6.29 4.51 -3.88
CA ILE A 2 6.36 5.56 -2.83
C ILE A 2 6.20 4.99 -1.41
N ALA A 3 5.17 4.17 -1.16
CA ALA A 3 4.94 3.56 0.15
C ALA A 3 6.08 2.67 0.66
N GLN A 4 6.90 2.13 -0.26
CA GLN A 4 8.01 1.22 0.04
C GLN A 4 9.32 1.96 0.33
N TYR A 5 9.33 3.29 0.38
CA TYR A 5 10.53 4.03 0.75
C TYR A 5 10.99 3.63 2.15
N PRO A 6 12.31 3.47 2.36
CA PRO A 6 12.87 3.03 3.63
C PRO A 6 12.61 4.05 4.75
N THR A 7 12.46 5.33 4.39
CA THR A 7 12.11 6.42 5.29
C THR A 7 11.16 7.37 4.58
N HIS A 8 10.21 7.92 5.33
CA HIS A 8 9.27 8.93 4.84
C HIS A 8 9.51 10.27 5.54
N ASN A 9 9.48 11.35 4.77
CA ASN A 9 9.36 12.72 5.27
C ASN A 9 8.00 13.33 4.85
N ASN A 10 7.67 14.52 5.33
CA ASN A 10 6.41 15.20 5.01
C ASN A 10 6.15 15.32 3.50
N THR A 11 7.20 15.53 2.70
CA THR A 11 7.09 15.62 1.25
C THR A 11 6.65 14.28 0.63
N THR A 12 7.31 13.18 1.01
CA THR A 12 6.97 11.84 0.50
C THR A 12 5.60 11.34 0.97
N LEU A 13 5.20 11.72 2.19
CA LEU A 13 3.84 11.49 2.69
C LEU A 13 2.79 12.31 1.94
N GLY A 14 3.15 13.53 1.54
CA GLY A 14 2.37 14.36 0.62
C GLY A 14 2.13 13.66 -0.70
N TYR A 15 3.18 13.13 -1.33
CA TYR A 15 3.05 12.37 -2.58
C TYR A 15 2.15 11.13 -2.45
N LEU A 16 2.23 10.42 -1.32
CA LEU A 16 1.38 9.25 -1.07
C LEU A 16 -0.10 9.65 -0.92
N SER A 17 -0.35 10.75 -0.22
CA SER A 17 -1.69 11.34 -0.07
C SER A 17 -2.26 11.82 -1.41
N ASP A 18 -1.44 12.52 -2.20
CA ASP A 18 -1.85 13.06 -3.50
C ASP A 18 -2.16 11.93 -4.49
N ALA A 19 -1.29 10.91 -4.57
CA ALA A 19 -1.53 9.75 -5.42
C ALA A 19 -2.84 9.03 -5.06
N LEU A 20 -3.12 8.88 -3.76
CA LEU A 20 -4.36 8.27 -3.29
C LEU A 20 -5.58 9.15 -3.63
N LYS A 21 -5.47 10.46 -3.45
CA LYS A 21 -6.51 11.42 -3.82
C LYS A 21 -6.82 11.35 -5.32
N THR A 22 -5.79 11.36 -6.17
CA THR A 22 -5.95 11.20 -7.62
C THR A 22 -6.62 9.88 -7.98
N PHE A 23 -6.25 8.77 -7.33
CA PHE A 23 -6.93 7.50 -7.53
C PHE A 23 -8.42 7.59 -7.16
N HIS A 24 -8.76 8.15 -6.00
CA HIS A 24 -10.14 8.29 -5.56
C HIS A 24 -10.99 9.20 -6.45
N GLN A 25 -10.38 10.22 -7.07
CA GLN A 25 -11.05 11.09 -8.04
C GLN A 25 -11.37 10.35 -9.35
N ASN A 26 -10.48 9.46 -9.79
CA ASN A 26 -10.60 8.82 -11.09
C ASN A 26 -11.25 7.42 -11.05
N LYS A 27 -11.30 6.76 -9.88
CA LYS A 27 -11.74 5.35 -9.77
C LYS A 27 -13.16 5.08 -10.30
N ALA A 28 -14.00 6.10 -10.37
CA ALA A 28 -15.36 5.98 -10.91
C ALA A 28 -15.35 5.49 -12.36
N ILE A 29 -14.30 5.80 -13.13
CA ILE A 29 -14.18 5.39 -14.53
C ILE A 29 -14.19 3.86 -14.71
N PHE A 30 -13.67 3.10 -13.75
CA PHE A 30 -13.70 1.63 -13.80
C PHE A 30 -15.11 1.08 -13.68
N VAL A 31 -15.99 1.78 -12.95
CA VAL A 31 -17.40 1.44 -12.85
C VAL A 31 -18.14 1.87 -14.11
N THR A 32 -17.88 3.09 -14.60
CA THR A 32 -18.49 3.62 -15.83
C THR A 32 -18.17 2.77 -17.07
N LEU A 33 -16.94 2.27 -17.17
CA LEU A 33 -16.50 1.40 -18.27
C LEU A 33 -16.96 -0.06 -18.11
N GLY A 34 -17.66 -0.41 -17.02
CA GLY A 34 -18.12 -1.77 -16.76
C GLY A 34 -17.01 -2.76 -16.42
N VAL A 35 -15.81 -2.30 -16.09
CA VAL A 35 -14.68 -3.17 -15.68
C VAL A 35 -14.99 -3.84 -14.35
N ARG A 36 -15.68 -3.13 -13.44
CA ARG A 36 -16.07 -3.66 -12.13
C ARG A 36 -17.27 -2.92 -11.56
N GLU A 37 -18.15 -3.62 -10.85
CA GLU A 37 -19.33 -3.01 -10.20
C GLU A 37 -18.96 -1.98 -9.11
N ASN A 38 -17.88 -2.24 -8.37
CA ASN A 38 -17.38 -1.33 -7.35
C ASN A 38 -15.88 -1.54 -7.07
N ILE A 39 -15.26 -0.60 -6.37
CA ILE A 39 -13.85 -0.65 -5.95
C ILE A 39 -13.75 -0.83 -4.42
N ASN A 40 -14.73 -1.49 -3.80
CA ASN A 40 -14.76 -1.76 -2.36
C ASN A 40 -13.89 -2.98 -2.01
N ILE A 41 -12.61 -2.92 -2.39
CA ILE A 41 -11.64 -3.99 -2.10
C ILE A 41 -10.99 -3.64 -0.76
N PRO A 42 -10.98 -4.54 0.23
CA PRO A 42 -10.35 -4.30 1.54
C PRO A 42 -8.90 -3.80 1.41
N LYS A 43 -8.16 -4.34 0.44
CA LYS A 43 -6.76 -3.96 0.15
C LYS A 43 -6.60 -2.56 -0.46
N PHE A 44 -7.62 -2.02 -1.13
CA PHE A 44 -7.62 -0.61 -1.55
C PHE A 44 -8.06 0.30 -0.42
N HIS A 45 -8.99 -0.16 0.41
CA HIS A 45 -9.42 0.58 1.60
C HIS A 45 -8.26 0.77 2.59
N SER A 46 -7.41 -0.25 2.79
CA SER A 46 -6.24 -0.14 3.67
C SER A 46 -5.27 0.97 3.28
N LEU A 47 -5.21 1.35 1.99
CA LEU A 47 -4.35 2.45 1.51
C LEU A 47 -4.71 3.80 2.13
N LEU A 48 -5.99 4.02 2.49
CA LEU A 48 -6.43 5.23 3.21
C LEU A 48 -5.73 5.40 4.56
N HIS A 49 -5.32 4.29 5.16
CA HIS A 49 -4.67 4.29 6.45
C HIS A 49 -3.14 4.32 6.36
N TYR A 50 -2.55 4.29 5.16
CA TYR A 50 -1.09 4.19 5.01
C TYR A 50 -0.35 5.42 5.55
N VAL A 51 -0.83 6.63 5.26
CA VAL A 51 -0.20 7.88 5.76
C VAL A 51 -0.19 7.89 7.28
N ASN A 52 -1.33 7.60 7.90
CA ASN A 52 -1.43 7.51 9.36
C ASN A 52 -0.55 6.37 9.88
N SER A 53 -0.61 5.18 9.29
CA SER A 53 0.20 4.05 9.75
C SER A 53 1.69 4.37 9.71
N ILE A 54 2.15 5.07 8.67
CA ILE A 54 3.55 5.49 8.55
C ILE A 54 3.94 6.53 9.60
N CYS A 55 3.09 7.53 9.84
CA CYS A 55 3.35 8.54 10.86
C CYS A 55 3.40 7.96 12.28
N TRP A 56 2.54 7.00 12.59
CA TRP A 56 2.38 6.49 13.96
C TRP A 56 3.28 5.28 14.25
N PHE A 57 3.59 4.44 13.26
CA PHE A 57 4.29 3.17 13.46
C PHE A 57 5.61 3.05 12.68
N GLY A 58 5.99 4.08 11.89
CA GLY A 58 7.17 4.06 11.04
C GLY A 58 6.92 3.46 9.65
N ALA A 59 7.98 3.32 8.85
CA ALA A 59 7.85 2.90 7.44
C ALA A 59 7.19 1.51 7.30
N THR A 60 6.40 1.35 6.23
CA THR A 60 5.66 0.09 5.98
C THR A 60 6.55 -1.12 5.66
N ASN A 61 7.83 -0.89 5.32
CA ASN A 61 8.79 -1.96 5.04
C ASN A 61 9.06 -2.86 6.26
N ASN A 62 8.91 -2.35 7.49
CA ASN A 62 9.12 -3.13 8.71
C ASN A 62 7.95 -4.08 9.04
N TYR A 63 6.84 -4.01 8.31
CA TYR A 63 5.63 -4.79 8.59
C TYR A 63 5.13 -5.59 7.39
N ASN A 64 5.94 -5.72 6.33
CA ASN A 64 5.58 -6.53 5.18
C ASN A 64 5.86 -8.03 5.44
N THR A 65 5.22 -8.91 4.66
CA THR A 65 5.41 -10.37 4.79
C THR A 65 6.73 -10.86 4.20
N GLU A 66 7.51 -10.00 3.54
CA GLU A 66 8.74 -10.39 2.84
C GLU A 66 9.75 -11.05 3.78
N MET A 67 9.83 -10.61 5.04
CA MET A 67 10.68 -11.24 6.05
C MET A 67 10.27 -12.68 6.33
N PHE A 68 8.96 -12.92 6.47
CA PHE A 68 8.42 -14.26 6.71
C PHE A 68 8.47 -15.14 5.44
N GLU A 69 8.26 -14.56 4.26
CA GLU A 69 8.39 -15.27 2.98
C GLU A 69 9.83 -15.74 2.74
N ARG A 70 10.84 -14.90 3.03
CA ARG A 70 12.25 -15.32 2.97
C ARG A 70 12.55 -16.44 3.97
N PHE A 71 12.04 -16.31 5.19
CA PHE A 71 12.19 -17.36 6.20
C PHE A 71 11.59 -18.70 5.73
N TYR A 72 10.40 -18.69 5.12
CA TYR A 72 9.79 -19.90 4.56
C TYR A 72 10.61 -20.52 3.43
N ILE A 73 11.22 -19.71 2.57
CA ILE A 73 12.09 -20.18 1.48
C ILE A 73 13.35 -20.83 2.04
N ASP A 74 13.99 -20.22 3.04
CA ASP A 74 15.21 -20.76 3.64
C ASP A 74 14.91 -22.07 4.39
N MET A 75 13.81 -22.12 5.14
CA MET A 75 13.37 -23.35 5.83
C MET A 75 13.07 -24.51 4.86
N ALA A 76 12.52 -24.23 3.68
CA ALA A 76 12.24 -25.25 2.67
C ALA A 76 13.49 -25.73 1.91
N LYS A 77 14.60 -24.98 1.95
CA LYS A 77 15.88 -25.34 1.33
C LYS A 77 16.80 -26.13 2.26
N ASP A 78 16.61 -26.01 3.58
CA ASP A 78 17.33 -26.78 4.60
C ASP A 78 16.73 -28.18 4.87
N THR A 79 15.74 -28.59 4.08
CA THR A 79 15.17 -29.95 3.98
C THR A 79 15.46 -30.56 2.62
#